data_AF-A0A947JZS7-F1
#
_entry.id   AF-A0A947JZS7-F1
#
_cell.length_a   1.000
_cell.length_b   1.000
_cell.length_c   1.000
_cell.angle_alpha   90.00
_cell.angle_beta   90.00
_cell.angle_gamma   90.00
#
_symmetry.space_group_name_H-M   'P 1'
#
loop_
_entity.id
_entity.type
_entity.pdbx_description
1 polymer ?
#
loop_
_entity_poly.entity_id
_entity_poly.type
_entity_poly.pdbx_seq_one_letter_code
_entity_poly.pdbx_strand_id
1 'polypeptide(L)'
;MKTTAELSARLAELHERTRETPLFNPVFQLSLDLSRQLESGELTLQDCAALVAELEHDSLKSRAQRLRSLVAPVAREENLSALTTREGDFDVFRARWETPALHAVFTAHPTFLLTPAQTEAIADAASGEHAIDDSACVVADERPAITLPYEHHCAMAAIARAQDARDTVVGKVLAEAEQRWPDRWQALAPLPFRFASWVGYDMDGRTDIKWYHSIGFRLAEKAQRLERYAARLAGFAPDHALLDPLRRAAAFAAERAEDFGGDLTDPEALSVAANRLTDAHSDKLTSLAEIIATLESEAANSDSEGAIARKTLAAAMRADGLGMGWVHFRVNASQLHNAIRRRVDPDNTLDLASKGAMAVLRNILDKVEPLRTNFAALAIESSTAIRQFLVMAQILQHIDADAPIRMLVAECEQPSTVLAALYFARLFGIEDKVDVSPLFETETALEHGGRFLDALCAEPAYQSYARQRGRICIQTGFSDAGRFVGQIPASLAIERLQGRMADAMANNGLTEVAALIFNTHGEGMGRGAHPGGFADRLAWPLSSWARRRFARAGITLEAEASFQGGDGYLFFATPELALA
;
A
#
# COMPACT_ATOMS: atom_id res chain seq x y z
N MET A 1 0.37 46.57 -3.85
CA MET A 1 0.24 45.14 -3.53
C MET A 1 1.20 44.36 -4.42
N LYS A 2 2.51 44.51 -4.17
CA LYS A 2 3.60 43.93 -4.98
C LYS A 2 4.46 42.90 -4.23
N THR A 3 4.18 42.68 -2.94
CA THR A 3 4.83 41.65 -2.12
C THR A 3 3.79 40.74 -1.46
N THR A 4 4.17 39.52 -1.11
CA THR A 4 3.23 38.59 -0.44
C THR A 4 2.78 39.10 0.94
N ALA A 5 3.64 39.85 1.62
CA ALA A 5 3.33 40.52 2.88
C ALA A 5 2.21 41.56 2.72
N GLU A 6 2.24 42.37 1.66
CA GLU A 6 1.17 43.33 1.35
C GLU A 6 -0.15 42.62 1.03
N LEU A 7 -0.11 41.51 0.28
CA LEU A 7 -1.30 40.70 -0.01
C LEU A 7 -1.91 40.12 1.26
N SER A 8 -1.07 39.57 2.14
CA SER A 8 -1.49 38.96 3.41
C SER A 8 -2.09 40.01 4.35
N ALA A 9 -1.48 41.18 4.47
CA ALA A 9 -1.99 42.29 5.27
C ALA A 9 -3.35 42.77 4.73
N ARG A 10 -3.48 42.92 3.42
CA ARG A 10 -4.76 43.31 2.79
C ARG A 10 -5.83 42.24 2.98
N LEU A 11 -5.48 40.97 2.84
CA LEU A 11 -6.42 39.87 3.08
C LEU A 11 -6.91 39.85 4.53
N ALA A 12 -6.01 40.10 5.50
CA ALA A 12 -6.37 40.18 6.92
C ALA A 12 -7.34 41.34 7.21
N GLU A 13 -7.09 42.53 6.64
CA GLU A 13 -8.00 43.67 6.73
C GLU A 13 -9.39 43.34 6.16
N LEU A 14 -9.43 42.70 4.99
CA LEU A 14 -10.68 42.26 4.36
C LEU A 14 -11.38 41.18 5.20
N HIS A 15 -10.62 40.30 5.86
CA HIS A 15 -11.17 39.23 6.68
C HIS A 15 -11.95 39.76 7.88
N GLU A 16 -11.54 40.88 8.49
CA GLU A 16 -12.28 41.49 9.60
C GLU A 16 -13.72 41.87 9.24
N ARG A 17 -13.98 42.21 7.96
CA ARG A 17 -15.32 42.53 7.46
C ARG A 17 -16.28 41.33 7.46
N THR A 18 -15.77 40.11 7.49
CA THR A 18 -16.61 38.90 7.57
C THR A 18 -17.36 38.80 8.90
N ARG A 19 -16.84 39.46 9.96
CA ARG A 19 -17.51 39.52 11.28
C ARG A 19 -18.82 40.29 11.23
N GLU A 20 -18.90 41.31 10.38
CA GLU A 20 -20.08 42.15 10.20
C GLU A 20 -20.97 41.64 9.07
N THR A 21 -20.37 41.03 8.04
CA THR A 21 -21.08 40.52 6.87
C THR A 21 -20.61 39.08 6.56
N PRO A 22 -21.28 38.04 7.08
CA PRO A 22 -20.86 36.65 6.89
C PRO A 22 -20.82 36.18 5.43
N LEU A 23 -21.52 36.87 4.52
CA LEU A 23 -21.50 36.61 3.07
C LEU A 23 -20.36 37.34 2.33
N PHE A 24 -19.60 38.21 3.02
CA PHE A 24 -18.47 38.91 2.43
C PHE A 24 -17.35 37.91 2.15
N ASN A 25 -16.88 37.86 0.90
CA ASN A 25 -15.78 37.00 0.50
C ASN A 25 -14.48 37.83 0.40
N PRO A 26 -13.59 37.77 1.40
CA PRO A 26 -12.38 38.58 1.43
C PRO A 26 -11.38 38.19 0.32
N VAL A 27 -11.34 36.92 -0.07
CA VAL A 27 -10.48 36.42 -1.15
C VAL A 27 -10.93 36.98 -2.50
N PHE A 28 -12.26 36.96 -2.75
CA PHE A 28 -12.83 37.55 -3.96
C PHE A 28 -12.63 39.07 -3.99
N GLN A 29 -12.76 39.75 -2.85
CA GLN A 29 -12.48 41.19 -2.83
C GLN A 29 -11.00 41.50 -3.11
N LEU A 30 -10.07 40.70 -2.58
CA LEU A 30 -8.65 40.84 -2.89
C LEU A 30 -8.37 40.62 -4.38
N SER A 31 -9.01 39.63 -5.02
CA SER A 31 -8.83 39.40 -6.46
C SER A 31 -9.34 40.57 -7.31
N LEU A 32 -10.44 41.21 -6.90
CA LEU A 32 -10.93 42.44 -7.54
C LEU A 32 -9.96 43.62 -7.34
N ASP A 33 -9.37 43.76 -6.15
CA ASP A 33 -8.39 44.80 -5.86
C ASP A 33 -7.14 44.61 -6.75
N LEU A 34 -6.67 43.38 -6.94
CA LEU A 34 -5.57 43.06 -7.85
C LEU A 34 -5.92 43.29 -9.33
N SER A 35 -7.14 42.92 -9.74
CA SER A 35 -7.63 43.17 -11.12
C SER A 35 -7.59 44.66 -11.45
N ARG A 36 -8.06 45.51 -10.54
CA ARG A 36 -8.04 46.97 -10.73
C ARG A 36 -6.63 47.54 -10.80
N GLN A 37 -5.69 47.00 -10.01
CA GLN A 37 -4.29 47.42 -10.08
C GLN A 37 -3.62 46.99 -11.39
N LEU A 38 -3.98 45.82 -11.93
CA LEU A 38 -3.54 45.39 -13.26
C LEU A 38 -4.11 46.29 -14.36
N GLU A 39 -5.41 46.59 -14.31
CA GLU A 39 -6.10 47.43 -15.31
C GLU A 39 -5.58 48.88 -15.32
N SER A 40 -5.23 49.43 -14.15
CA SER A 40 -4.66 50.77 -14.02
C SER A 40 -3.16 50.86 -14.29
N GLY A 41 -2.47 49.73 -14.44
CA GLY A 41 -1.02 49.66 -14.63
C GLY A 41 -0.19 49.85 -13.36
N GLU A 42 -0.82 49.96 -12.18
CA GLU A 42 -0.12 50.00 -10.88
C GLU A 42 0.58 48.66 -10.57
N LEU A 43 0.00 47.55 -11.01
CA LEU A 43 0.54 46.20 -10.95
C LEU A 43 0.82 45.69 -12.36
N THR A 44 2.00 45.10 -12.60
CA THR A 44 2.36 44.52 -13.89
C THR A 44 2.28 42.99 -13.84
N LEU A 45 2.23 42.32 -15.00
CA LEU A 45 2.32 40.85 -15.06
C LEU A 45 3.66 40.33 -14.51
N GLN A 46 4.74 41.11 -14.60
CA GLN A 46 6.03 40.77 -14.01
C GLN A 46 5.98 40.83 -12.49
N ASP A 47 5.28 41.82 -11.91
CA ASP A 47 5.03 41.88 -10.47
C ASP A 47 4.20 40.66 -10.00
N CYS A 48 3.17 40.26 -10.77
CA CYS A 48 2.40 39.03 -10.49
C CYS A 48 3.27 37.78 -10.55
N ALA A 49 4.16 37.66 -11.54
CA ALA A 49 5.09 36.54 -11.64
C ALA A 49 6.06 36.48 -10.45
N ALA A 50 6.56 37.64 -10.00
CA ALA A 50 7.41 37.73 -8.81
C ALA A 50 6.66 37.31 -7.53
N LEU A 51 5.41 37.73 -7.36
CA LEU A 51 4.54 37.29 -6.26
C LEU A 51 4.32 35.79 -6.26
N VAL A 52 4.06 35.19 -7.43
CA VAL A 52 3.89 33.73 -7.56
C VAL A 52 5.19 33.00 -7.22
N ALA A 53 6.33 33.48 -7.70
CA ALA A 53 7.64 32.91 -7.39
C ALA A 53 7.96 32.98 -5.88
N GLU A 54 7.65 34.11 -5.22
CA GLU A 54 7.79 34.27 -3.77
C GLU A 54 6.91 33.27 -3.00
N LEU A 55 5.64 33.11 -3.41
CA LEU A 55 4.73 32.13 -2.81
C LEU A 55 5.17 30.68 -3.02
N GLU A 56 5.68 30.34 -4.21
CA GLU A 56 6.23 29.02 -4.50
C GLU A 56 7.44 28.72 -3.62
N HIS A 57 8.38 29.66 -3.56
CA HIS A 57 9.58 29.58 -2.74
C HIS A 57 9.26 29.34 -1.25
N ASP A 58 8.36 30.14 -0.68
CA ASP A 58 7.95 29.97 0.72
C ASP A 58 7.15 28.68 0.94
N SER A 59 6.36 28.25 -0.05
CA SER A 59 5.64 26.98 0.01
C SER A 59 6.59 25.78 0.04
N LEU A 60 7.66 25.77 -0.77
CA LEU A 60 8.65 24.68 -0.80
C LEU A 60 9.41 24.58 0.54
N LYS A 61 9.87 25.71 1.09
CA LYS A 61 10.51 25.74 2.42
C LYS A 61 9.58 25.26 3.54
N SER A 62 8.34 25.76 3.54
CA SER A 62 7.32 25.35 4.52
C SER A 62 7.05 23.84 4.44
N ARG A 63 7.04 23.27 3.22
CA ARG A 63 6.87 21.83 2.99
C ARG A 63 8.03 21.03 3.55
N ALA A 64 9.27 21.43 3.28
CA ALA A 64 10.45 20.78 3.83
C ALA A 64 10.48 20.86 5.37
N GLN A 65 10.14 22.02 5.95
CA GLN A 65 10.08 22.21 7.40
C GLN A 65 9.02 21.32 8.04
N ARG A 66 7.84 21.26 7.44
CA ARG A 66 6.76 20.39 7.89
C ARG A 66 7.15 18.91 7.78
N LEU A 67 7.74 18.49 6.66
CA LEU A 67 8.20 17.11 6.47
C LEU A 67 9.21 16.73 7.55
N ARG A 68 10.27 17.52 7.76
CA ARG A 68 11.26 17.30 8.81
C ARG A 68 10.62 17.22 10.20
N SER A 69 9.70 18.15 10.50
CA SER A 69 9.03 18.20 11.80
C SER A 69 8.13 16.99 12.06
N LEU A 70 7.52 16.44 11.00
CA LEU A 70 6.62 15.29 11.11
C LEU A 70 7.36 14.00 11.49
N VAL A 71 8.57 13.81 10.96
CA VAL A 71 9.36 12.57 11.15
C VAL A 71 10.56 12.77 12.09
N ALA A 72 10.66 13.90 12.77
CA ALA A 72 11.74 14.13 13.73
C ALA A 72 11.70 13.08 14.87
N PRO A 73 12.87 12.57 15.31
CA PRO A 73 14.22 12.89 14.86
C PRO A 73 14.61 12.20 13.54
N VAL A 74 15.26 12.96 12.66
CA VAL A 74 15.70 12.49 11.33
C VAL A 74 17.14 11.94 11.35
N ALA A 75 17.97 12.46 12.25
CA ALA A 75 19.35 12.00 12.39
C ALA A 75 19.37 10.50 12.74
N ARG A 76 20.15 9.73 11.96
CA ARG A 76 20.17 8.27 12.02
C ARG A 76 20.41 7.73 13.43
N GLU A 77 21.40 8.26 14.15
CA GLU A 77 21.77 7.77 15.49
C GLU A 77 20.67 8.05 16.53
N GLU A 78 20.05 9.23 16.47
CA GLU A 78 18.93 9.59 17.35
C GLU A 78 17.72 8.71 17.08
N ASN A 79 17.39 8.50 15.80
CA ASN A 79 16.28 7.65 15.38
C ASN A 79 16.47 6.19 15.84
N LEU A 80 17.64 5.59 15.58
CA LEU A 80 17.94 4.22 16.00
C LEU A 80 17.99 4.06 17.53
N SER A 81 18.35 5.12 18.26
CA SER A 81 18.32 5.13 19.72
C SER A 81 16.88 5.12 20.25
N ALA A 82 15.95 5.78 19.56
CA ALA A 82 14.53 5.80 19.91
C ALA A 82 13.83 4.43 19.80
N LEU A 83 14.40 3.49 19.02
CA LEU A 83 13.87 2.13 18.87
C LEU A 83 14.16 1.20 20.07
N THR A 84 15.08 1.59 20.96
CA THR A 84 15.53 0.72 22.06
C THR A 84 14.41 0.47 23.08
N THR A 85 13.97 -0.78 23.21
CA THR A 85 12.80 -1.14 24.03
C THR A 85 13.25 -1.50 25.45
N ARG A 86 13.07 -0.62 26.44
CA ARG A 86 13.70 -0.81 27.77
C ARG A 86 13.06 -1.86 28.68
N GLU A 87 11.86 -2.33 28.40
CA GLU A 87 11.06 -3.13 29.34
C GLU A 87 10.56 -4.44 28.71
N GLY A 88 10.35 -5.47 29.54
CA GLY A 88 9.79 -6.77 29.15
C GLY A 88 10.81 -7.91 29.10
N ASP A 89 10.30 -9.14 29.17
CA ASP A 89 11.05 -10.35 28.90
C ASP A 89 11.17 -10.61 27.39
N PHE A 90 11.88 -11.69 27.02
CA PHE A 90 12.07 -12.06 25.62
C PHE A 90 10.75 -12.31 24.88
N ASP A 91 9.74 -12.86 25.56
CA ASP A 91 8.48 -13.24 24.93
C ASP A 91 7.63 -12.01 24.59
N VAL A 92 7.63 -10.98 25.46
CA VAL A 92 7.04 -9.67 25.16
C VAL A 92 7.79 -8.96 24.03
N PHE A 93 9.12 -8.98 24.07
CA PHE A 93 9.95 -8.38 23.02
C PHE A 93 9.70 -9.05 21.65
N ARG A 94 9.65 -10.38 21.64
CA ARG A 94 9.33 -11.20 20.48
C ARG A 94 7.95 -10.86 19.92
N ALA A 95 6.91 -10.83 20.76
CA ALA A 95 5.55 -10.50 20.33
C ALA A 95 5.46 -9.12 19.67
N ARG A 96 6.22 -8.13 20.17
CA ARG A 96 6.27 -6.77 19.62
C ARG A 96 6.90 -6.71 18.23
N TRP A 97 7.96 -7.48 18.00
CA TRP A 97 8.79 -7.35 16.81
C TRP A 97 8.51 -8.40 15.73
N GLU A 98 7.87 -9.53 16.05
CA GLU A 98 7.46 -10.53 15.05
C GLU A 98 6.11 -10.23 14.39
N THR A 99 5.34 -9.29 14.95
CA THR A 99 4.07 -8.83 14.37
C THR A 99 4.26 -7.45 13.75
N PRO A 100 3.89 -7.23 12.47
CA PRO A 100 3.99 -5.93 11.85
C PRO A 100 3.23 -4.86 12.62
N ALA A 101 3.91 -3.75 12.94
CA ALA A 101 3.29 -2.59 13.55
C ALA A 101 2.43 -1.82 12.53
N LEU A 102 2.82 -1.86 11.26
CA LEU A 102 2.13 -1.24 10.14
C LEU A 102 2.43 -1.98 8.84
N HIS A 103 1.42 -2.13 7.99
CA HIS A 103 1.61 -2.42 6.57
C HIS A 103 1.47 -1.10 5.79
N ALA A 104 2.52 -0.68 5.10
CA ALA A 104 2.50 0.52 4.27
C ALA A 104 2.19 0.14 2.82
N VAL A 105 1.09 0.66 2.30
CA VAL A 105 0.61 0.38 0.94
C VAL A 105 0.90 1.58 0.05
N PHE A 106 1.78 1.43 -0.93
CA PHE A 106 2.15 2.45 -1.89
C PHE A 106 1.12 2.48 -3.02
N THR A 107 0.49 3.62 -3.21
CA THR A 107 -0.65 3.77 -4.10
C THR A 107 -0.40 4.84 -5.14
N ALA A 108 -0.86 4.65 -6.37
CA ALA A 108 -0.80 5.68 -7.41
C ALA A 108 -1.56 6.96 -7.00
N HIS A 109 -1.29 8.06 -7.69
CA HIS A 109 -2.06 9.29 -7.52
C HIS A 109 -2.22 9.99 -8.88
N PRO A 110 -3.42 10.49 -9.23
CA PRO A 110 -3.68 11.10 -10.54
C PRO A 110 -2.87 12.38 -10.79
N THR A 111 -2.30 12.98 -9.75
CA THR A 111 -1.48 14.20 -9.85
C THR A 111 -0.22 14.10 -9.00
N PHE A 112 0.94 14.36 -9.60
CA PHE A 112 2.19 14.61 -8.90
C PHE A 112 2.38 16.13 -8.88
N LEU A 113 2.13 16.74 -7.72
CA LEU A 113 2.11 18.20 -7.59
C LEU A 113 3.50 18.82 -7.86
N LEU A 114 4.51 18.23 -7.23
CA LEU A 114 5.91 18.63 -7.35
C LEU A 114 6.55 18.03 -8.60
N THR A 115 7.48 18.78 -9.20
CA THR A 115 8.42 18.19 -10.16
C THR A 115 9.39 17.24 -9.44
N PRO A 116 10.09 16.34 -10.18
CA PRO A 116 11.15 15.52 -9.59
C PRO A 116 12.21 16.36 -8.86
N ALA A 117 12.68 17.45 -9.48
CA ALA A 117 13.69 18.33 -8.89
C ALA A 117 13.19 19.02 -7.60
N GLN A 118 11.92 19.44 -7.56
CA GLN A 118 11.33 19.99 -6.34
C GLN A 118 11.17 18.94 -5.24
N THR A 119 10.83 17.70 -5.62
CA THR A 119 10.71 16.57 -4.69
C THR A 119 12.07 16.27 -4.04
N GLU A 120 13.13 16.20 -4.85
CA GLU A 120 14.51 15.99 -4.39
C GLU A 120 14.96 17.14 -3.48
N ALA A 121 14.79 18.40 -3.89
CA ALA A 121 15.18 19.55 -3.08
C ALA A 121 14.47 19.62 -1.72
N ILE A 122 13.16 19.33 -1.68
CA ILE A 122 12.41 19.24 -0.43
C ILE A 122 12.93 18.10 0.44
N ALA A 123 13.19 16.93 -0.16
CA ALA A 123 13.62 15.76 0.58
C ALA A 123 15.02 15.94 1.17
N ASP A 124 15.96 16.47 0.38
CA ASP A 124 17.33 16.78 0.82
C ASP A 124 17.34 17.85 1.90
N ALA A 125 16.54 18.91 1.71
CA ALA A 125 16.37 19.92 2.73
C ALA A 125 15.74 19.34 3.99
N ALA A 126 14.75 18.44 3.90
CA ALA A 126 14.11 17.86 5.08
C ALA A 126 15.01 16.85 5.81
N SER A 127 15.85 16.10 5.08
CA SER A 127 16.74 15.07 5.64
C SER A 127 18.03 15.62 6.24
N GLY A 128 18.49 16.79 5.79
CA GLY A 128 19.71 17.41 6.31
C GLY A 128 19.60 17.94 7.73
N GLU A 129 20.74 18.09 8.41
CA GLU A 129 20.84 18.67 9.76
C GLU A 129 20.85 20.21 9.75
N HIS A 130 21.19 20.82 8.61
CA HIS A 130 21.27 22.27 8.44
C HIS A 130 19.88 22.93 8.51
N ALA A 131 19.85 24.24 8.78
CA ALA A 131 18.61 25.00 8.66
C ALA A 131 18.07 24.91 7.23
N ILE A 132 16.75 24.83 7.08
CA ILE A 132 16.12 24.85 5.76
C ILE A 132 16.20 26.27 5.23
N ASP A 133 16.96 26.43 4.15
CA ASP A 133 17.20 27.69 3.46
C ASP A 133 16.68 27.64 2.02
N ASP A 134 17.12 28.59 1.20
CA ASP A 134 16.65 28.77 -0.17
C ASP A 134 17.13 27.63 -1.11
N SER A 135 17.99 26.71 -0.65
CA SER A 135 18.35 25.51 -1.43
C SER A 135 17.16 24.58 -1.69
N ALA A 136 16.12 24.65 -0.85
CA ALA A 136 14.87 23.90 -1.04
C ALA A 136 14.03 24.46 -2.21
N CYS A 137 14.37 25.64 -2.72
CA CYS A 137 13.56 26.40 -3.66
C CYS A 137 14.07 26.26 -5.09
N VAL A 138 13.78 25.10 -5.69
CA VAL A 138 14.14 24.83 -7.08
C VAL A 138 13.01 25.25 -8.01
N VAL A 139 13.35 26.12 -8.95
CA VAL A 139 12.52 26.42 -10.12
C VAL A 139 12.79 25.34 -11.17
N ALA A 140 11.76 24.58 -11.51
CA ALA A 140 11.86 23.48 -12.47
C ALA A 140 10.83 23.67 -13.58
N ASP A 141 11.30 23.79 -14.82
CA ASP A 141 10.44 24.05 -15.97
C ASP A 141 9.86 22.77 -16.58
N GLU A 142 10.47 21.60 -16.32
CA GLU A 142 10.07 20.33 -16.93
C GLU A 142 9.18 19.49 -15.99
N ARG A 143 7.97 19.19 -16.47
CA ARG A 143 7.02 18.28 -15.81
C ARG A 143 6.91 16.99 -16.64
N PRO A 144 7.37 15.83 -16.13
CA PRO A 144 7.24 14.58 -16.86
C PRO A 144 5.76 14.18 -16.98
N ALA A 145 5.43 13.44 -18.05
CA ALA A 145 4.13 12.81 -18.16
C ALA A 145 3.98 11.71 -17.09
N ILE A 146 2.90 11.78 -16.30
CA ILE A 146 2.57 10.79 -15.27
C ILE A 146 1.98 9.56 -15.97
N THR A 147 2.86 8.75 -16.54
CA THR A 147 2.50 7.47 -17.18
C THR A 147 2.50 6.35 -16.14
N LEU A 148 1.84 5.23 -16.44
CA LEU A 148 1.86 4.06 -15.57
C LEU A 148 3.30 3.57 -15.23
N PRO A 149 4.25 3.47 -16.19
CA PRO A 149 5.65 3.17 -15.87
C PRO A 149 6.30 4.20 -14.94
N TYR A 150 5.99 5.50 -15.09
CA TYR A 150 6.49 6.54 -14.19
C TYR A 150 5.96 6.36 -12.76
N GLU A 151 4.65 6.14 -12.60
CA GLU A 151 4.03 5.86 -11.30
C GLU A 151 4.66 4.63 -10.62
N HIS A 152 4.86 3.55 -11.39
CA HIS A 152 5.47 2.32 -10.92
C HIS A 152 6.91 2.54 -10.48
N HIS A 153 7.72 3.23 -11.29
CA HIS A 153 9.10 3.55 -10.95
C HIS A 153 9.22 4.37 -9.64
N CYS A 154 8.39 5.40 -9.49
CA CYS A 154 8.34 6.19 -8.25
C CYS A 154 7.96 5.34 -7.03
N ALA A 155 6.99 4.43 -7.17
CA ALA A 155 6.60 3.52 -6.10
C ALA A 155 7.74 2.55 -5.74
N MET A 156 8.42 1.98 -6.73
CA MET A 156 9.54 1.06 -6.51
C MET A 156 10.72 1.74 -5.81
N ALA A 157 11.02 2.99 -6.18
CA ALA A 157 12.07 3.77 -5.51
C ALA A 157 11.72 4.02 -4.03
N ALA A 158 10.47 4.43 -3.75
CA ALA A 158 10.01 4.66 -2.38
C ALA A 158 10.02 3.36 -1.54
N ILE A 159 9.52 2.26 -2.10
CA ILE A 159 9.54 0.94 -1.45
C ILE A 159 10.96 0.46 -1.19
N ALA A 160 11.90 0.65 -2.13
CA ALA A 160 13.29 0.27 -1.95
C ALA A 160 13.90 0.95 -0.71
N ARG A 161 13.68 2.26 -0.53
CA ARG A 161 14.19 2.98 0.65
C ARG A 161 13.47 2.53 1.93
N ALA A 162 12.17 2.27 1.87
CA ALA A 162 11.42 1.72 3.00
C ALA A 162 11.93 0.32 3.42
N GLN A 163 12.30 -0.53 2.47
CA GLN A 163 12.95 -1.83 2.73
C GLN A 163 14.29 -1.66 3.42
N ASP A 164 15.14 -0.74 2.95
CA ASP A 164 16.46 -0.50 3.54
C ASP A 164 16.36 0.03 4.98
N ALA A 165 15.37 0.89 5.23
CA ALA A 165 15.02 1.36 6.57
C ALA A 165 14.55 0.20 7.46
N ARG A 166 13.61 -0.63 7.00
CA ARG A 166 13.14 -1.81 7.75
C ARG A 166 14.31 -2.76 8.06
N ASP A 167 15.17 -3.04 7.10
CA ASP A 167 16.29 -3.97 7.28
C ASP A 167 17.32 -3.40 8.29
N THR A 168 17.48 -2.08 8.33
CA THR A 168 18.24 -1.40 9.42
C THR A 168 17.58 -1.62 10.78
N VAL A 169 16.26 -1.43 10.90
CA VAL A 169 15.50 -1.66 12.14
C VAL A 169 15.63 -3.11 12.59
N VAL A 170 15.48 -4.07 11.68
CA VAL A 170 15.61 -5.51 11.97
C VAL A 170 17.00 -5.84 12.50
N GLY A 171 18.06 -5.34 11.86
CA GLY A 171 19.43 -5.55 12.33
C GLY A 171 19.66 -5.00 13.75
N LYS A 172 19.13 -3.80 14.03
CA LYS A 172 19.20 -3.20 15.37
C LYS A 172 18.45 -4.02 16.43
N VAL A 173 17.25 -4.49 16.09
CA VAL A 173 16.41 -5.33 16.97
C VAL A 173 17.08 -6.67 17.27
N LEU A 174 17.70 -7.31 16.28
CA LEU A 174 18.46 -8.55 16.46
C LEU A 174 19.68 -8.34 17.35
N ALA A 175 20.43 -7.25 17.13
CA ALA A 175 21.59 -6.91 17.97
C ALA A 175 21.19 -6.63 19.42
N GLU A 176 20.06 -5.95 19.65
CA GLU A 176 19.54 -5.75 21.00
C GLU A 176 19.11 -7.08 21.65
N ALA A 177 18.44 -7.95 20.89
CA ALA A 177 18.02 -9.24 21.39
C ALA A 177 19.21 -10.15 21.74
N GLU A 178 20.26 -10.14 20.92
CA GLU A 178 21.49 -10.89 21.13
C GLU A 178 22.21 -10.46 22.41
N GLN A 179 22.29 -9.15 22.68
CA GLN A 179 22.88 -8.62 23.90
C GLN A 179 22.07 -8.95 25.16
N ARG A 180 20.74 -8.92 25.08
CA ARG A 180 19.85 -9.09 26.24
C ARG A 180 19.53 -10.55 26.54
N TRP A 181 19.43 -11.38 25.50
CA TRP A 181 19.02 -12.78 25.58
C TRP A 181 19.89 -13.67 24.68
N PRO A 182 21.20 -13.79 24.96
CA PRO A 182 22.16 -14.50 24.12
C PRO A 182 21.78 -15.97 23.84
N ASP A 183 21.05 -16.61 24.75
CA ASP A 183 20.63 -18.01 24.60
C ASP A 183 19.32 -18.18 23.80
N ARG A 184 18.56 -17.11 23.55
CA ARG A 184 17.22 -17.17 22.94
C ARG A 184 17.06 -16.37 21.66
N TRP A 185 17.90 -15.36 21.41
CA TRP A 185 17.71 -14.40 20.33
C TRP A 185 17.65 -15.02 18.93
N GLN A 186 18.32 -16.16 18.71
CA GLN A 186 18.25 -16.87 17.43
C GLN A 186 16.83 -17.35 17.08
N ALA A 187 15.95 -17.52 18.07
CA ALA A 187 14.54 -17.87 17.83
C ALA A 187 13.69 -16.69 17.34
N LEU A 188 14.23 -15.46 17.39
CA LEU A 188 13.52 -14.26 16.95
C LEU A 188 13.45 -14.19 15.42
N ALA A 189 12.28 -13.89 14.89
CA ALA A 189 12.03 -13.66 13.47
C ALA A 189 11.37 -12.28 13.24
N PRO A 190 12.14 -11.17 13.36
CA PRO A 190 11.56 -9.83 13.31
C PRO A 190 10.86 -9.53 11.98
N LEU A 191 9.73 -8.86 12.07
CA LEU A 191 8.92 -8.39 10.95
C LEU A 191 8.17 -7.11 11.36
N PRO A 192 8.87 -5.98 11.57
CA PRO A 192 8.25 -4.75 12.07
C PRO A 192 7.31 -4.09 11.06
N PHE A 193 7.58 -4.24 9.76
CA PHE A 193 6.84 -3.60 8.68
C PHE A 193 6.65 -4.55 7.50
N ARG A 194 5.51 -4.41 6.82
CA ARG A 194 5.28 -4.97 5.48
C ARG A 194 5.00 -3.86 4.49
N PHE A 195 5.38 -4.09 3.24
CA PHE A 195 5.15 -3.17 2.14
C PHE A 195 4.28 -3.83 1.08
N ALA A 196 3.37 -3.05 0.51
CA ALA A 196 2.55 -3.48 -0.60
C ALA A 196 2.40 -2.36 -1.63
N SER A 197 2.01 -2.69 -2.86
CA SER A 197 1.68 -1.73 -3.90
C SER A 197 0.42 -2.16 -4.63
N TRP A 198 -0.38 -1.18 -5.07
CA TRP A 198 -1.43 -1.42 -6.07
C TRP A 198 -1.11 -0.80 -7.44
N VAL A 199 0.04 -0.15 -7.58
CA VAL A 199 0.43 0.54 -8.82
C VAL A 199 0.67 -0.48 -9.92
N GLY A 200 -0.14 -0.47 -10.97
CA GLY A 200 -0.13 -1.49 -12.03
C GLY A 200 -1.07 -2.68 -11.80
N TYR A 201 -1.80 -2.70 -10.68
CA TYR A 201 -2.72 -3.78 -10.28
C TYR A 201 -4.15 -3.28 -10.01
N ASP A 202 -4.31 -1.98 -9.76
CA ASP A 202 -5.59 -1.32 -9.59
C ASP A 202 -6.22 -0.92 -10.92
N MET A 203 -7.17 -1.72 -11.42
CA MET A 203 -7.87 -1.46 -12.69
C MET A 203 -9.19 -0.72 -12.52
N ASP A 204 -9.57 -0.35 -11.29
CA ASP A 204 -10.82 0.33 -11.05
C ASP A 204 -10.77 1.77 -11.57
N GLY A 205 -11.61 2.08 -12.56
CA GLY A 205 -11.61 3.36 -13.27
C GLY A 205 -10.43 3.58 -14.25
N ARG A 206 -9.53 2.61 -14.43
CA ARG A 206 -8.32 2.71 -15.27
C ARG A 206 -8.42 1.80 -16.50
N THR A 207 -8.35 2.37 -17.72
CA THR A 207 -8.42 1.59 -18.98
C THR A 207 -7.06 1.38 -19.66
N ASP A 208 -6.05 2.11 -19.19
CA ASP A 208 -4.67 2.09 -19.67
C ASP A 208 -3.84 0.95 -19.07
N ILE A 209 -4.30 0.36 -17.95
CA ILE A 209 -3.67 -0.83 -17.36
C ILE A 209 -4.21 -2.08 -18.06
N LYS A 210 -3.33 -2.79 -18.77
CA LYS A 210 -3.62 -4.10 -19.36
C LYS A 210 -3.15 -5.20 -18.43
N TRP A 211 -3.76 -6.37 -18.54
CA TRP A 211 -3.42 -7.53 -17.70
C TRP A 211 -1.94 -7.94 -17.82
N TYR A 212 -1.35 -7.79 -19.01
CA TYR A 212 0.06 -8.12 -19.24
C TYR A 212 1.01 -7.10 -18.61
N HIS A 213 0.59 -5.85 -18.42
CA HIS A 213 1.38 -4.87 -17.64
C HIS A 213 1.54 -5.34 -16.19
N SER A 214 0.48 -5.87 -15.56
CA SER A 214 0.56 -6.38 -14.18
C SER A 214 1.55 -7.55 -14.05
N ILE A 215 1.58 -8.45 -15.05
CA ILE A 215 2.56 -9.55 -15.11
C ILE A 215 3.98 -9.03 -15.32
N GLY A 216 4.18 -8.14 -16.30
CA GLY A 216 5.48 -7.52 -16.60
C GLY A 216 6.04 -6.77 -15.40
N PHE A 217 5.22 -5.96 -14.72
CA PHE A 217 5.62 -5.29 -13.48
C PHE A 217 5.99 -6.28 -12.38
N ARG A 218 5.22 -7.36 -12.18
CA ARG A 218 5.55 -8.34 -11.14
C ARG A 218 6.89 -9.04 -11.42
N LEU A 219 7.21 -9.28 -12.69
CA LEU A 219 8.49 -9.84 -13.11
C LEU A 219 9.65 -8.85 -12.94
N ALA A 220 9.45 -7.57 -13.29
CA ALA A 220 10.44 -6.51 -13.10
C ALA A 220 10.74 -6.27 -11.61
N GLU A 221 9.70 -6.20 -10.79
CA GLU A 221 9.80 -6.16 -9.32
C GLU A 221 10.63 -7.33 -8.79
N LYS A 222 10.43 -8.51 -9.36
CA LYS A 222 11.15 -9.71 -8.95
C LYS A 222 12.62 -9.70 -9.33
N ALA A 223 12.94 -9.26 -10.53
CA ALA A 223 14.32 -9.06 -10.95
C ALA A 223 15.03 -8.08 -9.98
N GLN A 224 14.42 -6.92 -9.74
CA GLN A 224 14.95 -5.91 -8.84
C GLN A 224 15.15 -6.44 -7.41
N ARG A 225 14.18 -7.18 -6.86
CA ARG A 225 14.29 -7.70 -5.48
C ARG A 225 15.36 -8.77 -5.36
N LEU A 226 15.46 -9.69 -6.32
CA LEU A 226 16.49 -10.73 -6.32
C LEU A 226 17.90 -10.15 -6.44
N GLU A 227 18.10 -9.11 -7.26
CA GLU A 227 19.37 -8.37 -7.32
C GLU A 227 19.72 -7.75 -5.97
N ARG A 228 18.74 -7.14 -5.28
CA ARG A 228 18.93 -6.54 -3.95
C ARG A 228 19.28 -7.60 -2.91
N TYR A 229 18.64 -8.77 -2.91
CA TYR A 229 19.01 -9.89 -2.04
C TYR A 229 20.44 -10.37 -2.30
N ALA A 230 20.81 -10.55 -3.58
CA ALA A 230 22.15 -10.98 -3.96
C ALA A 230 23.22 -9.94 -3.56
N ALA A 231 22.94 -8.65 -3.78
CA ALA A 231 23.84 -7.56 -3.38
C ALA A 231 24.03 -7.51 -1.86
N ARG A 232 22.94 -7.68 -1.09
CA ARG A 232 23.00 -7.71 0.38
C ARG A 232 23.81 -8.92 0.86
N LEU A 233 23.57 -10.10 0.31
CA LEU A 233 24.33 -11.31 0.64
C LEU A 233 25.81 -11.16 0.31
N ALA A 234 26.14 -10.62 -0.86
CA ALA A 234 27.52 -10.40 -1.28
C ALA A 234 28.27 -9.42 -0.35
N GLY A 235 27.54 -8.47 0.25
CA GLY A 235 28.09 -7.49 1.18
C GLY A 235 28.67 -8.09 2.46
N PHE A 236 28.17 -9.23 2.93
CA PHE A 236 28.67 -9.91 4.14
C PHE A 236 29.18 -11.34 3.90
N ALA A 237 28.90 -11.93 2.74
CA ALA A 237 29.35 -13.27 2.34
C ALA A 237 29.60 -13.31 0.82
N PRO A 238 30.72 -12.75 0.32
CA PRO A 238 30.98 -12.56 -1.12
C PRO A 238 31.14 -13.86 -1.93
N ASP A 239 31.49 -14.97 -1.28
CA ASP A 239 31.68 -16.29 -1.92
C ASP A 239 30.53 -17.26 -1.63
N HIS A 240 29.37 -16.75 -1.20
CA HIS A 240 28.24 -17.58 -0.80
C HIS A 240 27.61 -18.33 -1.99
N ALA A 241 27.35 -19.64 -1.83
CA ALA A 241 26.83 -20.51 -2.89
C ALA A 241 25.46 -20.08 -3.46
N LEU A 242 24.68 -19.31 -2.70
CA LEU A 242 23.39 -18.76 -3.11
C LEU A 242 23.48 -17.54 -4.03
N LEU A 243 24.64 -16.90 -4.16
CA LEU A 243 24.79 -15.68 -4.98
C LEU A 243 24.48 -15.92 -6.45
N ASP A 244 25.10 -16.94 -7.04
CA ASP A 244 24.90 -17.24 -8.46
C ASP A 244 23.47 -17.67 -8.78
N PRO A 245 22.81 -18.57 -8.01
CA PRO A 245 21.38 -18.85 -8.17
C PRO A 245 20.50 -17.61 -8.11
N LEU A 246 20.71 -16.71 -7.15
CA LEU A 246 19.91 -15.49 -7.02
C LEU A 246 20.10 -14.55 -8.22
N ARG A 247 21.35 -14.35 -8.67
CA ARG A 247 21.67 -13.52 -9.84
C ARG A 247 21.09 -14.08 -11.13
N ARG A 248 21.18 -15.39 -11.36
CA ARG A 248 20.58 -16.02 -12.55
C ARG A 248 19.05 -15.95 -12.52
N ALA A 249 18.43 -16.16 -11.36
CA ALA A 249 16.99 -16.00 -11.21
C ALA A 249 16.53 -14.56 -11.44
N ALA A 250 17.34 -13.57 -11.03
CA ALA A 250 17.08 -12.16 -11.32
C ALA A 250 17.15 -11.87 -12.83
N ALA A 251 18.22 -12.31 -13.50
CA ALA A 251 18.38 -12.15 -14.95
C ALA A 251 17.24 -12.83 -15.73
N PHE A 252 16.87 -14.05 -15.34
CA PHE A 252 15.71 -14.74 -15.92
C PHE A 252 14.43 -13.93 -15.74
N ALA A 253 14.17 -13.39 -14.55
CA ALA A 253 12.99 -12.56 -14.29
C ALA A 253 13.01 -11.27 -15.11
N ALA A 254 14.17 -10.63 -15.29
CA ALA A 254 14.32 -9.41 -16.10
C ALA A 254 13.99 -9.68 -17.57
N GLU A 255 14.54 -10.75 -18.16
CA GLU A 255 14.22 -11.13 -19.54
C GLU A 255 12.73 -11.45 -19.73
N ARG A 256 12.11 -12.15 -18.76
CA ARG A 256 10.66 -12.40 -18.81
C ARG A 256 9.87 -11.10 -18.63
N ALA A 257 10.35 -10.13 -17.86
CA ALA A 257 9.72 -8.82 -17.75
C ALA A 257 9.73 -8.08 -19.10
N GLU A 258 10.82 -8.16 -19.85
CA GLU A 258 10.92 -7.62 -21.23
C GLU A 258 9.92 -8.29 -22.17
N ASP A 259 9.77 -9.63 -22.12
CA ASP A 259 8.78 -10.36 -22.91
C ASP A 259 7.34 -9.84 -22.66
N PHE A 260 7.04 -9.36 -21.44
CA PHE A 260 5.73 -8.79 -21.05
C PHE A 260 5.66 -7.25 -21.10
N GLY A 261 6.74 -6.57 -21.51
CA GLY A 261 6.79 -5.11 -21.63
C GLY A 261 6.18 -4.55 -22.92
N GLY A 262 6.00 -5.41 -23.94
CA GLY A 262 5.38 -5.06 -25.22
C GLY A 262 3.85 -5.21 -25.22
N ASP A 263 3.23 -4.88 -26.36
CA ASP A 263 1.81 -5.13 -26.56
C ASP A 263 1.55 -6.61 -26.85
N LEU A 264 0.94 -7.31 -25.88
CA LEU A 264 0.56 -8.72 -25.99
C LEU A 264 -0.90 -8.93 -26.44
N THR A 265 -1.47 -7.98 -27.19
CA THR A 265 -2.75 -8.20 -27.89
C THR A 265 -2.63 -9.13 -29.09
N ASP A 266 -1.42 -9.24 -29.68
CA ASP A 266 -1.13 -10.22 -30.73
C ASP A 266 -0.98 -11.64 -30.14
N PRO A 267 -1.76 -12.63 -30.60
CA PRO A 267 -1.67 -14.00 -30.09
C PRO A 267 -0.31 -14.67 -30.29
N GLU A 268 0.45 -14.35 -31.34
CA GLU A 268 1.76 -14.94 -31.58
C GLU A 268 2.79 -14.42 -30.57
N ALA A 269 2.86 -13.10 -30.40
CA ALA A 269 3.68 -12.47 -29.36
C ALA A 269 3.36 -12.99 -27.96
N LEU A 270 2.06 -13.10 -27.63
CA LEU A 270 1.61 -13.66 -26.36
C LEU A 270 2.08 -15.12 -26.18
N SER A 271 1.91 -15.97 -27.20
CA SER A 271 2.29 -17.38 -27.13
C SER A 271 3.78 -17.53 -26.80
N VAL A 272 4.63 -16.73 -27.45
CA VAL A 272 6.08 -16.74 -27.19
C VAL A 272 6.39 -16.32 -25.74
N ALA A 273 5.86 -15.19 -25.29
CA ALA A 273 6.08 -14.67 -23.93
C ALA A 273 5.57 -15.65 -22.86
N ALA A 274 4.36 -16.18 -23.03
CA ALA A 274 3.74 -17.13 -22.12
C ALA A 274 4.55 -18.43 -22.03
N ASN A 275 4.92 -19.05 -23.16
CA ASN A 275 5.66 -20.32 -23.15
C ASN A 275 7.02 -20.17 -22.45
N ARG A 276 7.76 -19.09 -22.73
CA ARG A 276 9.05 -18.81 -22.07
C ARG A 276 8.93 -18.67 -20.55
N LEU A 277 7.82 -18.11 -20.04
CA LEU A 277 7.55 -18.02 -18.61
C LEU A 277 7.08 -19.35 -18.00
N THR A 278 6.25 -20.10 -18.72
CA THR A 278 5.62 -21.32 -18.18
C THR A 278 6.53 -22.55 -18.27
N ASP A 279 7.46 -22.60 -19.21
CA ASP A 279 8.37 -23.72 -19.41
C ASP A 279 9.25 -23.99 -18.17
N ALA A 280 9.66 -25.26 -18.00
CA ALA A 280 10.54 -25.63 -16.90
C ALA A 280 11.94 -25.03 -17.15
N HIS A 281 12.44 -24.28 -16.17
CA HIS A 281 13.75 -23.64 -16.24
C HIS A 281 14.40 -23.66 -14.85
N SER A 282 15.69 -23.96 -14.76
CA SER A 282 16.40 -24.03 -13.47
C SER A 282 16.44 -22.68 -12.75
N ASP A 283 16.49 -21.59 -13.51
CA ASP A 283 16.52 -20.23 -12.95
C ASP A 283 15.11 -19.64 -12.70
N LYS A 284 14.03 -20.40 -12.97
CA LYS A 284 12.67 -19.99 -12.63
C LYS A 284 12.36 -20.27 -11.16
N LEU A 285 12.90 -19.43 -10.29
CA LEU A 285 12.67 -19.49 -8.85
C LEU A 285 11.27 -18.99 -8.50
N THR A 286 10.37 -19.81 -7.96
CA THR A 286 9.01 -19.39 -7.56
C THR A 286 8.78 -19.32 -6.06
N SER A 287 9.73 -19.79 -5.24
CA SER A 287 9.65 -19.77 -3.79
C SER A 287 11.01 -19.44 -3.16
N LEU A 288 11.01 -18.76 -2.03
CA LEU A 288 12.20 -18.45 -1.23
C LEU A 288 12.35 -19.39 -0.02
N ALA A 289 11.42 -20.33 0.21
CA ALA A 289 11.38 -21.14 1.42
C ALA A 289 12.72 -21.84 1.73
N GLU A 290 13.32 -22.54 0.75
CA GLU A 290 14.59 -23.25 0.91
C GLU A 290 15.78 -22.29 1.14
N ILE A 291 15.76 -21.14 0.48
CA ILE A 291 16.80 -20.11 0.63
C ILE A 291 16.75 -19.52 2.04
N ILE A 292 15.56 -19.21 2.54
CA ILE A 292 15.33 -18.72 3.90
C ILE A 292 15.77 -19.77 4.93
N ALA A 293 15.40 -21.04 4.74
CA ALA A 293 15.82 -22.13 5.62
C ALA A 293 17.35 -22.29 5.66
N THR A 294 18.01 -22.19 4.51
CA THR A 294 19.48 -22.22 4.41
C THR A 294 20.11 -21.08 5.21
N LEU A 295 19.66 -19.83 5.00
CA LEU A 295 20.19 -18.66 5.69
C LEU A 295 20.01 -18.74 7.21
N GLU A 296 18.85 -19.21 7.69
CA GLU A 296 18.58 -19.36 9.13
C GLU A 296 19.43 -20.49 9.75
N SER A 297 19.60 -21.60 9.06
CA SER A 297 20.44 -22.72 9.51
C SER A 297 21.91 -22.29 9.63
N GLU A 298 22.42 -21.53 8.66
CA GLU A 298 23.77 -20.99 8.72
C GLU A 298 23.95 -19.91 9.79
N ALA A 299 22.91 -19.08 10.02
CA ALA A 299 22.95 -18.08 11.08
C ALA A 299 23.17 -18.71 12.46
N ALA A 300 22.61 -19.90 12.71
CA ALA A 300 22.80 -20.61 13.97
C ALA A 300 24.26 -21.03 14.25
N ASN A 301 25.08 -21.13 13.20
CA ASN A 301 26.48 -21.57 13.25
C ASN A 301 27.49 -20.46 12.94
N SER A 302 27.03 -19.21 12.78
CA SER A 302 27.87 -18.05 12.49
C SER A 302 28.25 -17.29 13.77
N ASP A 303 29.24 -16.40 13.67
CA ASP A 303 29.46 -15.38 14.70
C ASP A 303 28.27 -14.40 14.77
N SER A 304 28.19 -13.60 15.83
CA SER A 304 27.04 -12.72 16.07
C SER A 304 26.77 -11.77 14.90
N GLU A 305 27.81 -11.16 14.32
CA GLU A 305 27.67 -10.24 13.19
C GLU A 305 27.15 -10.96 11.94
N GLY A 306 27.75 -12.10 11.58
CA GLY A 306 27.31 -12.91 10.44
C GLY A 306 25.92 -13.51 10.61
N ALA A 307 25.53 -13.86 11.84
CA ALA A 307 24.21 -14.38 12.17
C ALA A 307 23.14 -13.29 12.07
N ILE A 308 23.39 -12.08 12.61
CA ILE A 308 22.49 -10.93 12.48
C ILE A 308 22.30 -10.56 11.01
N ALA A 309 23.36 -10.54 10.20
CA ALA A 309 23.28 -10.22 8.78
C ALA A 309 22.40 -11.22 8.01
N ARG A 310 22.61 -12.53 8.23
CA ARG A 310 21.79 -13.60 7.63
C ARG A 310 20.33 -13.55 8.07
N LYS A 311 20.06 -13.39 9.37
CA LYS A 311 18.69 -13.27 9.89
C LYS A 311 17.98 -12.01 9.38
N THR A 312 18.70 -10.91 9.20
CA THR A 312 18.16 -9.69 8.57
C THR A 312 17.76 -9.95 7.12
N LEU A 313 18.61 -10.61 6.33
CA LEU A 313 18.28 -10.98 4.95
C LEU A 313 17.09 -11.95 4.89
N ALA A 314 17.05 -12.96 5.76
CA ALA A 314 15.93 -13.90 5.87
C ALA A 314 14.61 -13.20 6.26
N ALA A 315 14.66 -12.26 7.20
CA ALA A 315 13.51 -11.43 7.57
C ALA A 315 13.00 -10.60 6.38
N ALA A 316 13.91 -10.00 5.61
CA ALA A 316 13.57 -9.24 4.41
C ALA A 316 12.86 -10.13 3.36
N MET A 317 13.37 -11.35 3.14
CA MET A 317 12.76 -12.34 2.24
C MET A 317 11.35 -12.77 2.69
N ARG A 318 11.12 -12.96 3.99
CA ARG A 318 9.77 -13.25 4.55
C ARG A 318 8.80 -12.07 4.43
N ALA A 319 9.33 -10.85 4.50
CA ALA A 319 8.54 -9.63 4.46
C ALA A 319 8.02 -9.36 3.04
N ASP A 320 8.91 -9.43 2.05
CA ASP A 320 8.64 -8.95 0.69
C ASP A 320 8.30 -10.08 -0.31
N GLY A 321 8.80 -11.29 -0.06
CA GLY A 321 8.72 -12.39 -1.02
C GLY A 321 9.64 -12.17 -2.21
N LEU A 322 9.20 -12.63 -3.39
CA LEU A 322 9.98 -12.51 -4.61
C LEU A 322 9.80 -11.18 -5.33
N GLY A 323 8.91 -10.28 -4.91
CA GLY A 323 8.79 -8.93 -5.48
C GLY A 323 9.26 -7.82 -4.56
N MET A 324 9.03 -6.56 -4.95
CA MET A 324 9.34 -5.41 -4.09
C MET A 324 8.39 -5.27 -2.88
N GLY A 325 7.27 -5.97 -2.90
CA GLY A 325 6.34 -6.06 -1.78
C GLY A 325 5.16 -6.93 -2.18
N TRP A 326 4.10 -6.91 -1.37
CA TRP A 326 2.83 -7.55 -1.72
C TRP A 326 2.08 -6.74 -2.78
N VAL A 327 1.17 -7.39 -3.50
CA VAL A 327 0.40 -6.74 -4.57
C VAL A 327 -1.09 -6.70 -4.23
N HIS A 328 -1.68 -5.55 -4.47
CA HIS A 328 -3.09 -5.27 -4.21
C HIS A 328 -3.79 -5.03 -5.55
N PHE A 329 -4.58 -6.00 -5.97
CA PHE A 329 -5.46 -5.86 -7.12
C PHE A 329 -6.77 -5.23 -6.69
N ARG A 330 -7.38 -4.46 -7.57
CA ARG A 330 -8.69 -3.85 -7.30
C ARG A 330 -9.64 -4.00 -8.49
N VAL A 331 -10.88 -4.36 -8.17
CA VAL A 331 -12.02 -4.42 -9.10
C VAL A 331 -13.24 -3.77 -8.46
N ASN A 332 -14.17 -3.27 -9.27
CA ASN A 332 -15.45 -2.76 -8.79
C ASN A 332 -16.44 -3.93 -8.56
N ALA A 333 -17.29 -3.84 -7.54
CA ALA A 333 -18.30 -4.85 -7.22
C ALA A 333 -19.19 -5.21 -8.42
N SER A 334 -19.56 -4.23 -9.26
CA SER A 334 -20.38 -4.47 -10.46
C SER A 334 -19.70 -5.38 -11.47
N GLN A 335 -18.37 -5.35 -11.59
CA GLN A 335 -17.61 -6.23 -12.48
C GLN A 335 -17.67 -7.69 -11.98
N LEU A 336 -17.60 -7.91 -10.67
CA LEU A 336 -17.79 -9.23 -10.06
C LEU A 336 -19.22 -9.74 -10.22
N HIS A 337 -20.21 -8.86 -10.01
CA HIS A 337 -21.62 -9.19 -10.21
C HIS A 337 -21.89 -9.64 -11.63
N ASN A 338 -21.39 -8.89 -12.62
CA ASN A 338 -21.53 -9.25 -14.04
C ASN A 338 -20.87 -10.60 -14.36
N ALA A 339 -19.71 -10.89 -13.74
CA ALA A 339 -19.01 -12.15 -13.92
C ALA A 339 -19.77 -13.35 -13.33
N ILE A 340 -20.34 -13.19 -12.13
CA ILE A 340 -20.99 -14.30 -11.40
C ILE A 340 -22.44 -14.53 -11.84
N ARG A 341 -23.09 -13.51 -12.42
CA ARG A 341 -24.52 -13.52 -12.78
C ARG A 341 -24.93 -14.76 -13.57
N ARG A 342 -24.18 -15.10 -14.63
CA ARG A 342 -24.46 -16.28 -15.47
C ARG A 342 -24.40 -17.61 -14.72
N ARG A 343 -23.72 -17.67 -13.57
CA ARG A 343 -23.63 -18.87 -12.73
C ARG A 343 -24.71 -18.93 -11.65
N VAL A 344 -25.09 -17.78 -11.11
CA VAL A 344 -26.10 -17.69 -10.04
C VAL A 344 -27.52 -17.70 -10.59
N ASP A 345 -27.71 -17.08 -11.75
CA ASP A 345 -29.01 -16.86 -12.35
C ASP A 345 -28.90 -16.80 -13.88
N PRO A 346 -28.79 -17.97 -14.53
CA PRO A 346 -28.65 -18.06 -15.98
C PRO A 346 -29.80 -17.40 -16.74
N ASP A 347 -31.00 -17.39 -16.16
CA ASP A 347 -32.24 -16.88 -16.74
C ASP A 347 -32.50 -15.40 -16.40
N ASN A 348 -31.62 -14.77 -15.64
CA ASN A 348 -31.66 -13.35 -15.26
C ASN A 348 -32.95 -12.93 -14.49
N THR A 349 -33.43 -13.80 -13.61
CA THR A 349 -34.65 -13.66 -12.80
C THR A 349 -34.43 -13.21 -11.35
N LEU A 350 -33.20 -13.26 -10.82
CA LEU A 350 -32.84 -13.03 -9.43
C LEU A 350 -32.02 -11.75 -9.24
N ASP A 351 -32.38 -10.99 -8.21
CA ASP A 351 -31.51 -9.97 -7.66
C ASP A 351 -30.38 -10.63 -6.86
N LEU A 352 -29.12 -10.26 -7.10
CA LEU A 352 -27.93 -10.75 -6.38
C LEU A 352 -27.97 -10.40 -4.89
N ALA A 353 -28.76 -9.41 -4.49
CA ALA A 353 -29.02 -9.06 -3.10
C ALA A 353 -30.03 -10.01 -2.41
N SER A 354 -30.73 -10.84 -3.18
CA SER A 354 -31.82 -11.67 -2.67
C SER A 354 -31.31 -12.86 -1.85
N LYS A 355 -32.17 -13.34 -0.93
CA LYS A 355 -31.93 -14.59 -0.20
C LYS A 355 -31.78 -15.80 -1.14
N GLY A 356 -32.45 -15.76 -2.29
CA GLY A 356 -32.35 -16.80 -3.33
C GLY A 356 -30.95 -16.84 -3.94
N ALA A 357 -30.42 -15.68 -4.35
CA ALA A 357 -29.07 -15.58 -4.89
C ALA A 357 -27.99 -16.03 -3.87
N MET A 358 -28.15 -15.67 -2.59
CA MET A 358 -27.27 -16.15 -1.53
C MET A 358 -27.29 -17.68 -1.36
N ALA A 359 -28.48 -18.30 -1.41
CA ALA A 359 -28.59 -19.76 -1.33
C ALA A 359 -27.92 -20.47 -2.51
N VAL A 360 -28.05 -19.91 -3.72
CA VAL A 360 -27.36 -20.42 -4.91
C VAL A 360 -25.85 -20.23 -4.80
N LEU A 361 -25.38 -19.05 -4.37
CA LEU A 361 -23.96 -18.76 -4.14
C LEU A 361 -23.32 -19.74 -3.17
N ARG A 362 -23.98 -20.05 -2.05
CA ARG A 362 -23.52 -21.07 -1.09
C ARG A 362 -23.39 -22.44 -1.77
N ASN A 363 -24.42 -22.88 -2.49
CA ASN A 363 -24.41 -24.17 -3.18
C ASN A 363 -23.31 -24.28 -4.25
N ILE A 364 -23.04 -23.23 -5.02
CA ILE A 364 -21.94 -23.27 -6.01
C ILE A 364 -20.56 -23.15 -5.34
N LEU A 365 -20.44 -22.43 -4.21
CA LEU A 365 -19.21 -22.35 -3.43
C LEU A 365 -18.82 -23.68 -2.77
N ASP A 366 -19.81 -24.47 -2.37
CA ASP A 366 -19.58 -25.78 -1.75
C ASP A 366 -19.19 -26.85 -2.78
N LYS A 367 -19.56 -26.66 -4.05
CA LYS A 367 -19.35 -27.61 -5.15
C LYS A 367 -18.27 -27.20 -6.15
N VAL A 368 -17.65 -26.05 -5.94
CA VAL A 368 -16.65 -25.52 -6.88
C VAL A 368 -15.43 -26.43 -6.91
N GLU A 369 -15.04 -26.85 -8.11
CA GLU A 369 -13.79 -27.57 -8.34
C GLU A 369 -12.80 -26.63 -9.05
N PRO A 370 -11.53 -26.60 -8.63
CA PRO A 370 -10.52 -25.78 -9.29
C PRO A 370 -10.34 -26.13 -10.78
N LEU A 371 -10.28 -25.10 -11.61
CA LEU A 371 -9.97 -25.19 -13.03
C LEU A 371 -8.51 -24.91 -13.27
N ARG A 372 -7.93 -25.59 -14.27
CA ARG A 372 -6.59 -25.27 -14.75
C ARG A 372 -6.61 -23.93 -15.49
N THR A 373 -5.73 -23.03 -15.09
CA THR A 373 -5.54 -21.71 -15.71
C THR A 373 -4.34 -21.72 -16.66
N ASN A 374 -4.35 -20.85 -17.67
CA ASN A 374 -3.22 -20.57 -18.55
C ASN A 374 -3.36 -19.17 -19.20
N PHE A 375 -2.31 -18.69 -19.85
CA PHE A 375 -2.31 -17.40 -20.55
C PHE A 375 -3.28 -17.33 -21.74
N ALA A 376 -3.60 -18.45 -22.40
CA ALA A 376 -4.58 -18.46 -23.49
C ALA A 376 -5.99 -18.12 -22.98
N ALA A 377 -6.40 -18.70 -21.84
CA ALA A 377 -7.65 -18.38 -21.16
C ALA A 377 -7.70 -16.91 -20.74
N LEU A 378 -6.57 -16.39 -20.23
CA LEU A 378 -6.44 -14.99 -19.83
C LEU A 378 -6.65 -14.00 -20.99
N ALA A 379 -6.13 -14.34 -22.18
CA ALA A 379 -6.22 -13.48 -23.36
C ALA A 379 -7.63 -13.40 -23.97
N ILE A 380 -8.38 -14.50 -23.93
CA ILE A 380 -9.74 -14.55 -24.49
C ILE A 380 -10.82 -14.17 -23.47
N GLU A 381 -10.51 -14.19 -22.17
CA GLU A 381 -11.45 -13.82 -21.12
C GLU A 381 -11.86 -12.36 -21.30
N SER A 382 -13.16 -12.07 -21.30
CA SER A 382 -13.72 -10.74 -21.53
C SER A 382 -14.10 -10.01 -20.25
N SER A 383 -14.39 -10.75 -19.17
CA SER A 383 -14.70 -10.21 -17.86
C SER A 383 -13.43 -9.73 -17.17
N THR A 384 -13.36 -8.42 -16.87
CA THR A 384 -12.26 -7.83 -16.10
C THR A 384 -12.03 -8.55 -14.77
N ALA A 385 -13.10 -8.91 -14.06
CA ALA A 385 -13.01 -9.56 -12.76
C ALA A 385 -12.40 -10.97 -12.87
N ILE A 386 -12.92 -11.81 -13.78
CA ILE A 386 -12.37 -13.16 -14.01
C ILE A 386 -10.92 -13.07 -14.47
N ARG A 387 -10.62 -12.12 -15.36
CA ARG A 387 -9.27 -11.86 -15.85
C ARG A 387 -8.31 -11.53 -14.72
N GLN A 388 -8.71 -10.72 -13.72
CA GLN A 388 -7.84 -10.45 -12.57
C GLN A 388 -7.51 -11.71 -11.77
N PHE A 389 -8.49 -12.57 -11.47
CA PHE A 389 -8.19 -13.82 -10.76
C PHE A 389 -7.29 -14.76 -11.58
N LEU A 390 -7.44 -14.78 -12.91
CA LEU A 390 -6.51 -15.50 -13.79
C LEU A 390 -5.09 -14.91 -13.72
N VAL A 391 -4.93 -13.58 -13.72
CA VAL A 391 -3.61 -12.93 -13.53
C VAL A 391 -3.01 -13.37 -12.18
N MET A 392 -3.78 -13.31 -11.09
CA MET A 392 -3.32 -13.75 -9.77
C MET A 392 -2.87 -15.21 -9.78
N ALA A 393 -3.64 -16.10 -10.40
CA ALA A 393 -3.26 -17.50 -10.54
C ALA A 393 -1.97 -17.68 -11.32
N GLN A 394 -1.76 -16.94 -12.41
CA GLN A 394 -0.50 -17.01 -13.17
C GLN A 394 0.69 -16.42 -12.40
N ILE A 395 0.49 -15.35 -11.60
CA ILE A 395 1.52 -14.82 -10.70
C ILE A 395 1.93 -15.89 -9.68
N LEU A 396 0.95 -16.50 -9.00
CA LEU A 396 1.20 -17.51 -7.97
C LEU A 396 1.85 -18.77 -8.53
N GLN A 397 1.47 -19.20 -9.74
CA GLN A 397 2.01 -20.40 -10.37
C GLN A 397 3.43 -20.24 -10.94
N HIS A 398 3.75 -19.05 -11.47
CA HIS A 398 4.94 -18.88 -12.31
C HIS A 398 5.93 -17.81 -11.85
N ILE A 399 5.53 -16.95 -10.90
CA ILE A 399 6.35 -15.79 -10.51
C ILE A 399 6.67 -15.82 -9.02
N ASP A 400 5.67 -15.91 -8.16
CA ASP A 400 5.83 -15.88 -6.70
C ASP A 400 4.72 -16.70 -6.03
N ALA A 401 5.04 -17.94 -5.66
CA ALA A 401 4.10 -18.87 -5.03
C ALA A 401 3.91 -18.61 -3.53
N ASP A 402 4.79 -17.83 -2.91
CA ASP A 402 4.82 -17.65 -1.46
C ASP A 402 3.95 -16.47 -1.04
N ALA A 403 4.10 -15.33 -1.72
CA ALA A 403 3.49 -14.07 -1.31
C ALA A 403 1.96 -14.05 -1.49
N PRO A 404 1.20 -13.59 -0.48
CA PRO A 404 -0.23 -13.43 -0.63
C PRO A 404 -0.56 -12.27 -1.58
N ILE A 405 -1.76 -12.34 -2.17
CA ILE A 405 -2.30 -11.28 -3.03
C ILE A 405 -3.57 -10.74 -2.39
N ARG A 406 -3.70 -9.42 -2.33
CA ARG A 406 -4.91 -8.75 -1.86
C ARG A 406 -5.85 -8.49 -3.03
N MET A 407 -7.12 -8.94 -2.93
CA MET A 407 -8.20 -8.58 -3.84
C MET A 407 -9.11 -7.55 -3.17
N LEU A 408 -8.93 -6.28 -3.52
CA LEU A 408 -9.77 -5.17 -3.09
C LEU A 408 -11.04 -5.12 -3.94
N VAL A 409 -12.19 -4.99 -3.30
CA VAL A 409 -13.48 -4.89 -3.99
C VAL A 409 -14.10 -3.53 -3.68
N ALA A 410 -14.01 -2.61 -4.64
CA ALA A 410 -14.58 -1.26 -4.56
C ALA A 410 -16.12 -1.29 -4.60
N GLU A 411 -16.75 -0.27 -4.00
CA GLU A 411 -18.21 -0.16 -3.90
C GLU A 411 -18.90 -1.44 -3.37
N CYS A 412 -18.31 -2.07 -2.35
CA CYS A 412 -18.82 -3.34 -1.84
C CYS A 412 -19.94 -3.14 -0.82
N GLU A 413 -21.19 -3.25 -1.26
CA GLU A 413 -22.36 -3.00 -0.40
C GLU A 413 -23.05 -4.26 0.13
N GLN A 414 -22.66 -5.46 -0.35
CA GLN A 414 -23.36 -6.72 -0.06
C GLN A 414 -22.40 -7.90 0.20
N PRO A 415 -22.68 -8.77 1.20
CA PRO A 415 -21.86 -9.96 1.47
C PRO A 415 -21.76 -10.93 0.29
N SER A 416 -22.79 -10.99 -0.57
CA SER A 416 -22.83 -11.79 -1.80
C SER A 416 -21.65 -11.48 -2.73
N THR A 417 -21.20 -10.22 -2.77
CA THR A 417 -20.04 -9.79 -3.56
C THR A 417 -18.74 -10.43 -3.07
N VAL A 418 -18.56 -10.51 -1.75
CA VAL A 418 -17.39 -11.16 -1.15
C VAL A 418 -17.42 -12.66 -1.41
N LEU A 419 -18.59 -13.29 -1.26
CA LEU A 419 -18.76 -14.71 -1.59
C LEU A 419 -18.51 -15.01 -3.09
N ALA A 420 -18.91 -14.11 -3.99
CA ALA A 420 -18.61 -14.23 -5.41
C ALA A 420 -17.10 -14.14 -5.69
N ALA A 421 -16.38 -13.23 -5.03
CA ALA A 421 -14.92 -13.16 -5.11
C ALA A 421 -14.27 -14.44 -4.57
N LEU A 422 -14.73 -14.97 -3.43
CA LEU A 422 -14.26 -16.26 -2.90
C LEU A 422 -14.54 -17.43 -3.85
N TYR A 423 -15.68 -17.40 -4.55
CA TYR A 423 -16.00 -18.41 -5.54
C TYR A 423 -14.96 -18.42 -6.66
N PHE A 424 -14.57 -17.25 -7.18
CA PHE A 424 -13.52 -17.19 -8.21
C PHE A 424 -12.14 -17.59 -7.67
N ALA A 425 -11.80 -17.20 -6.44
CA ALA A 425 -10.56 -17.63 -5.81
C ALA A 425 -10.47 -19.17 -5.74
N ARG A 426 -11.54 -19.84 -5.29
CA ARG A 426 -11.62 -21.31 -5.27
C ARG A 426 -11.67 -21.94 -6.66
N LEU A 427 -12.39 -21.33 -7.59
CA LEU A 427 -12.48 -21.79 -8.98
C LEU A 427 -11.10 -21.84 -9.65
N PHE A 428 -10.17 -20.98 -9.25
CA PHE A 428 -8.82 -20.95 -9.79
C PHE A 428 -7.77 -21.53 -8.84
N GLY A 429 -8.19 -22.11 -7.71
CA GLY A 429 -7.31 -22.79 -6.75
C GLY A 429 -6.30 -21.87 -6.08
N ILE A 430 -6.70 -20.64 -5.74
CA ILE A 430 -5.85 -19.61 -5.12
C ILE A 430 -6.44 -19.02 -3.84
N GLU A 431 -7.50 -19.63 -3.29
CA GLU A 431 -8.17 -19.18 -2.08
C GLU A 431 -7.29 -19.21 -0.83
N ASP A 432 -6.23 -20.02 -0.83
CA ASP A 432 -5.24 -20.11 0.25
C ASP A 432 -4.22 -18.97 0.21
N LYS A 433 -4.15 -18.21 -0.90
CA LYS A 433 -3.21 -17.10 -1.13
C LYS A 433 -3.87 -15.75 -1.37
N VAL A 434 -5.14 -15.71 -1.74
CA VAL A 434 -5.86 -14.46 -2.02
C VAL A 434 -6.68 -14.00 -0.82
N ASP A 435 -6.39 -12.78 -0.36
CA ASP A 435 -7.17 -12.11 0.66
C ASP A 435 -8.22 -11.16 0.06
N VAL A 436 -9.51 -11.52 0.13
CA VAL A 436 -10.62 -10.67 -0.35
C VAL A 436 -10.95 -9.62 0.69
N SER A 437 -10.94 -8.35 0.27
CA SER A 437 -11.12 -7.18 1.13
C SER A 437 -12.20 -6.26 0.56
N PRO A 438 -13.43 -6.27 1.11
CA PRO A 438 -14.46 -5.31 0.74
C PRO A 438 -14.07 -3.89 1.16
N LEU A 439 -14.31 -2.93 0.27
CA LEU A 439 -14.10 -1.50 0.52
C LEU A 439 -15.41 -0.83 0.92
N PHE A 440 -15.39 -0.23 2.11
CA PHE A 440 -16.48 0.59 2.65
C PHE A 440 -16.16 2.07 2.43
N GLU A 441 -16.82 2.66 1.44
CA GLU A 441 -16.61 4.05 1.03
C GLU A 441 -17.88 4.78 0.57
N THR A 442 -18.98 4.06 0.29
CA THR A 442 -20.28 4.64 -0.05
C THR A 442 -21.11 4.94 1.21
N GLU A 443 -22.09 5.83 1.08
CA GLU A 443 -23.06 6.11 2.16
C GLU A 443 -23.74 4.80 2.63
N THR A 444 -24.31 4.03 1.70
CA THR A 444 -24.96 2.74 1.98
C THR A 444 -24.03 1.77 2.69
N ALA A 445 -22.78 1.64 2.23
CA ALA A 445 -21.79 0.74 2.82
C ALA A 445 -21.46 1.14 4.27
N LEU A 446 -21.36 2.44 4.55
CA LEU A 446 -21.08 2.94 5.90
C LEU A 446 -22.28 2.83 6.84
N GLU A 447 -23.49 3.11 6.36
CA GLU A 447 -24.72 2.99 7.16
C GLU A 447 -25.02 1.53 7.51
N HIS A 448 -24.78 0.61 6.57
CA HIS A 448 -25.17 -0.79 6.69
C HIS A 448 -24.01 -1.74 6.97
N GLY A 449 -22.77 -1.25 7.02
CA GLY A 449 -21.57 -2.08 7.08
C GLY A 449 -21.50 -2.97 8.33
N GLY A 450 -22.08 -2.56 9.46
CA GLY A 450 -22.21 -3.44 10.63
C GLY A 450 -23.04 -4.70 10.32
N ARG A 451 -24.21 -4.54 9.68
CA ARG A 451 -25.07 -5.68 9.28
C ARG A 451 -24.42 -6.52 8.19
N PHE A 452 -23.67 -5.89 7.28
CA PHE A 452 -22.86 -6.59 6.29
C PHE A 452 -21.87 -7.53 6.99
N LEU A 453 -21.11 -7.02 7.97
CA LEU A 453 -20.09 -7.79 8.66
C LEU A 453 -20.69 -8.92 9.51
N ASP A 454 -21.80 -8.66 10.19
CA ASP A 454 -22.55 -9.69 10.92
C ASP A 454 -22.97 -10.84 10.00
N ALA A 455 -23.54 -10.51 8.83
CA ALA A 455 -23.97 -11.49 7.86
C ALA A 455 -22.80 -12.26 7.24
N LEU A 456 -21.72 -11.56 6.84
CA LEU A 456 -20.55 -12.19 6.22
C LEU A 456 -19.82 -13.12 7.20
N CYS A 457 -19.60 -12.70 8.44
CA CYS A 457 -18.91 -13.51 9.45
C CYS A 457 -19.73 -14.73 9.88
N ALA A 458 -21.05 -14.72 9.68
CA ALA A 458 -21.93 -15.86 9.93
C ALA A 458 -21.90 -16.92 8.83
N GLU A 459 -21.33 -16.64 7.65
CA GLU A 459 -21.25 -17.60 6.54
C GLU A 459 -20.18 -18.67 6.80
N PRO A 460 -20.53 -19.97 6.88
CA PRO A 460 -19.55 -21.03 7.19
C PRO A 460 -18.40 -21.10 6.19
N ALA A 461 -18.67 -20.90 4.90
CA ALA A 461 -17.64 -20.87 3.86
C ALA A 461 -16.64 -19.72 4.07
N TYR A 462 -17.11 -18.57 4.54
CA TYR A 462 -16.26 -17.42 4.86
C TYR A 462 -15.43 -17.67 6.13
N GLN A 463 -16.01 -18.28 7.16
CA GLN A 463 -15.29 -18.65 8.37
C GLN A 463 -14.14 -19.61 8.10
N SER A 464 -14.38 -20.66 7.30
CA SER A 464 -13.33 -21.62 6.90
C SER A 464 -12.21 -20.92 6.12
N TYR A 465 -12.58 -20.05 5.18
CA TYR A 465 -11.65 -19.22 4.42
C TYR A 465 -10.81 -18.31 5.33
N ALA A 466 -11.45 -17.57 6.23
CA ALA A 466 -10.78 -16.65 7.15
C ALA A 466 -9.79 -17.39 8.06
N ARG A 467 -10.14 -18.57 8.56
CA ARG A 467 -9.25 -19.44 9.36
C ARG A 467 -8.06 -19.96 8.54
N GLN A 468 -8.29 -20.38 7.30
CA GLN A 468 -7.22 -20.83 6.40
C GLN A 468 -6.23 -19.69 6.10
N ARG A 469 -6.72 -18.48 5.87
CA ARG A 469 -5.90 -17.29 5.65
C ARG A 469 -5.27 -16.72 6.92
N GLY A 470 -5.84 -17.06 8.08
CA GLY A 470 -5.47 -16.53 9.39
C GLY A 470 -5.92 -15.08 9.63
N ARG A 471 -6.78 -14.52 8.77
CA ARG A 471 -7.20 -13.12 8.82
C ARG A 471 -8.54 -12.85 8.15
N ILE A 472 -9.23 -11.83 8.64
CA ILE A 472 -10.38 -11.17 8.00
C ILE A 472 -9.94 -9.77 7.61
N CYS A 473 -10.29 -9.36 6.41
CA CYS A 473 -9.73 -8.15 5.82
C CYS A 473 -10.83 -7.22 5.35
N ILE A 474 -10.69 -5.93 5.66
CA ILE A 474 -11.56 -4.87 5.12
C ILE A 474 -10.72 -3.68 4.69
N GLN A 475 -11.27 -2.88 3.79
CA GLN A 475 -10.72 -1.58 3.43
C GLN A 475 -11.73 -0.47 3.77
N THR A 476 -11.25 0.69 4.20
CA THR A 476 -12.10 1.86 4.41
C THR A 476 -11.55 3.06 3.65
N GLY A 477 -12.43 3.74 2.91
CA GLY A 477 -12.07 4.86 2.03
C GLY A 477 -12.50 6.20 2.62
N PHE A 478 -11.56 6.93 3.23
CA PHE A 478 -11.87 8.21 3.91
C PHE A 478 -12.23 9.33 2.93
N SER A 479 -11.55 9.36 1.78
CA SER A 479 -11.76 10.40 0.76
C SER A 479 -13.14 10.32 0.13
N ASP A 480 -13.49 9.16 -0.42
CA ASP A 480 -14.77 8.97 -1.10
C ASP A 480 -15.94 9.07 -0.11
N ALA A 481 -15.83 8.44 1.07
CA ALA A 481 -16.81 8.61 2.14
C ALA A 481 -17.00 10.08 2.53
N GLY A 482 -15.90 10.80 2.72
CA GLY A 482 -15.94 12.22 3.07
C GLY A 482 -16.50 13.11 1.97
N ARG A 483 -16.36 12.73 0.69
CA ARG A 483 -17.00 13.41 -0.45
C ARG A 483 -18.53 13.25 -0.44
N PHE A 484 -19.04 12.10 0.00
CA PHE A 484 -20.48 11.83 0.05
C PHE A 484 -21.16 12.46 1.27
N VAL A 485 -20.63 12.23 2.48
CA VAL A 485 -21.33 12.58 3.74
C VAL A 485 -20.58 13.62 4.60
N GLY A 486 -19.46 14.14 4.10
CA GLY A 486 -18.57 15.04 4.84
C GLY A 486 -17.52 14.30 5.68
N GLN A 487 -16.34 14.91 5.83
CA GLN A 487 -15.17 14.28 6.47
C GLN A 487 -15.40 13.85 7.93
N ILE A 488 -16.10 14.68 8.73
CA ILE A 488 -16.37 14.37 10.13
C ILE A 488 -17.36 13.19 10.27
N PRO A 489 -18.56 13.22 9.64
CA PRO A 489 -19.48 12.07 9.68
C PRO A 489 -18.87 10.79 9.13
N ALA A 490 -18.12 10.87 8.03
CA ALA A 490 -17.42 9.72 7.43
C ALA A 490 -16.46 9.06 8.43
N SER A 491 -15.62 9.87 9.10
CA SER A 491 -14.63 9.36 10.07
C SER A 491 -15.31 8.66 11.26
N LEU A 492 -16.40 9.23 11.78
CA LEU A 492 -17.18 8.61 12.86
C LEU A 492 -17.94 7.34 12.41
N ALA A 493 -18.38 7.28 11.14
CA ALA A 493 -19.00 6.07 10.59
C ALA A 493 -17.98 4.95 10.41
N ILE A 494 -16.79 5.26 9.88
CA ILE A 494 -15.69 4.31 9.71
C ILE A 494 -15.21 3.80 11.08
N GLU A 495 -15.01 4.68 12.07
CA GLU A 495 -14.63 4.26 13.42
C GLU A 495 -15.65 3.25 13.98
N ARG A 496 -16.95 3.55 13.89
CA ARG A 496 -18.02 2.65 14.33
C ARG A 496 -18.00 1.32 13.57
N LEU A 497 -17.78 1.34 12.25
CA LEU A 497 -17.66 0.13 11.43
C LEU A 497 -16.52 -0.78 11.90
N GLN A 498 -15.33 -0.21 12.16
CA GLN A 498 -14.19 -0.96 12.69
C GLN A 498 -14.52 -1.58 14.07
N GLY A 499 -15.21 -0.85 14.94
CA GLY A 499 -15.67 -1.40 16.21
C GLY A 499 -16.70 -2.53 16.05
N ARG A 500 -17.60 -2.42 15.07
CA ARG A 500 -18.59 -3.46 14.72
C ARG A 500 -17.93 -4.70 14.14
N MET A 501 -16.83 -4.56 13.40
CA MET A 501 -16.04 -5.70 12.91
C MET A 501 -15.54 -6.56 14.07
N ALA A 502 -14.98 -5.95 15.13
CA ALA A 502 -14.54 -6.68 16.31
C ALA A 502 -15.69 -7.47 16.98
N ASP A 503 -16.89 -6.88 17.05
CA ASP A 503 -18.08 -7.55 17.59
C ASP A 503 -18.53 -8.72 16.70
N ALA A 504 -18.60 -8.50 15.38
CA ALA A 504 -18.98 -9.53 14.42
C ALA A 504 -18.04 -10.74 14.46
N MET A 505 -16.72 -10.49 14.58
CA MET A 505 -15.72 -11.54 14.74
C MET A 505 -15.92 -12.32 16.04
N ALA A 506 -16.08 -11.63 17.18
CA ALA A 506 -16.29 -12.27 18.47
C ALA A 506 -17.58 -13.11 18.51
N ASN A 507 -18.68 -12.56 17.99
CA ASN A 507 -19.99 -13.23 17.95
C ASN A 507 -19.98 -14.50 17.10
N ASN A 508 -19.05 -14.62 16.14
CA ASN A 508 -18.93 -15.76 15.23
C ASN A 508 -17.74 -16.69 15.56
N GLY A 509 -17.07 -16.49 16.71
CA GLY A 509 -15.95 -17.34 17.13
C GLY A 509 -14.76 -17.27 16.18
N LEU A 510 -14.43 -16.05 15.72
CA LEU A 510 -13.32 -15.73 14.83
C LEU A 510 -12.27 -14.86 15.54
N THR A 511 -12.09 -15.05 16.86
CA THR A 511 -11.15 -14.24 17.65
C THR A 511 -9.69 -14.66 17.46
N GLU A 512 -9.47 -15.89 16.97
CA GLU A 512 -8.17 -16.48 16.68
C GLU A 512 -7.55 -15.99 15.36
N VAL A 513 -8.36 -15.40 14.46
CA VAL A 513 -7.89 -14.83 13.20
C VAL A 513 -7.66 -13.33 13.36
N ALA A 514 -6.66 -12.80 12.64
CA ALA A 514 -6.36 -11.38 12.70
C ALA A 514 -7.42 -10.52 11.99
N ALA A 515 -7.61 -9.30 12.47
CA ALA A 515 -8.37 -8.25 11.77
C ALA A 515 -7.39 -7.37 11.00
N LEU A 516 -7.38 -7.47 9.68
CA LEU A 516 -6.60 -6.59 8.82
C LEU A 516 -7.48 -5.46 8.30
N ILE A 517 -7.06 -4.22 8.58
CA ILE A 517 -7.83 -3.02 8.24
C ILE A 517 -6.96 -2.09 7.41
N PHE A 518 -7.26 -2.02 6.12
CA PHE A 518 -6.59 -1.11 5.19
C PHE A 518 -7.33 0.22 5.10
N ASN A 519 -6.71 1.29 5.61
CA ASN A 519 -7.27 2.62 5.54
C ASN A 519 -6.64 3.41 4.38
N THR A 520 -7.47 3.73 3.38
CA THR A 520 -7.08 4.59 2.27
C THR A 520 -7.47 6.03 2.55
N HIS A 521 -6.47 6.90 2.53
CA HIS A 521 -6.64 8.29 2.93
C HIS A 521 -7.28 9.13 1.82
N GLY A 522 -6.87 8.93 0.55
CA GLY A 522 -7.28 9.80 -0.56
C GLY A 522 -7.13 11.28 -0.18
N GLU A 523 -8.11 12.13 -0.46
CA GLU A 523 -8.12 13.55 -0.08
C GLU A 523 -8.46 13.83 1.40
N GLY A 524 -8.55 12.79 2.23
CA GLY A 524 -8.77 12.92 3.67
C GLY A 524 -7.53 13.46 4.42
N MET A 525 -7.69 13.71 5.72
CA MET A 525 -6.66 14.34 6.57
C MET A 525 -5.30 13.60 6.63
N GLY A 526 -5.24 12.32 6.22
CA GLY A 526 -3.99 11.55 6.22
C GLY A 526 -3.20 11.55 4.90
N ARG A 527 -3.68 12.25 3.85
CA ARG A 527 -3.05 12.30 2.50
C ARG A 527 -1.59 12.75 2.53
N GLY A 528 -1.36 13.96 3.06
CA GLY A 528 -0.07 14.63 3.15
C GLY A 528 0.38 14.85 4.59
N ALA A 529 0.02 13.89 5.45
CA ALA A 529 0.10 13.90 6.91
C ALA A 529 -0.85 14.85 7.65
N HIS A 530 -1.20 14.41 8.86
CA HIS A 530 -2.11 15.09 9.76
C HIS A 530 -1.46 16.36 10.35
N PRO A 531 -2.19 17.47 10.53
CA PRO A 531 -1.63 18.72 11.06
C PRO A 531 -1.09 18.61 12.49
N GLY A 532 -1.59 17.65 13.28
CA GLY A 532 -1.11 17.41 14.65
C GLY A 532 0.20 16.62 14.76
N GLY A 533 0.63 15.92 13.70
CA GLY A 533 1.85 15.11 13.71
C GLY A 533 1.72 13.80 12.94
N PHE A 534 2.84 13.09 12.77
CA PHE A 534 2.84 11.79 12.10
C PHE A 534 2.20 10.69 12.96
N ALA A 535 2.35 10.76 14.28
CA ALA A 535 1.64 9.88 15.21
C ALA A 535 0.11 10.01 15.05
N ASP A 536 -0.39 11.25 14.96
CA ASP A 536 -1.82 11.50 14.72
C ASP A 536 -2.25 11.04 13.33
N ARG A 537 -1.38 11.15 12.31
CA ARG A 537 -1.65 10.58 10.98
C ARG A 537 -1.94 9.08 11.06
N LEU A 538 -1.19 8.33 11.87
CA LEU A 538 -1.38 6.88 12.03
C LEU A 538 -2.54 6.52 12.98
N ALA A 539 -2.82 7.37 13.96
CA ALA A 539 -3.91 7.16 14.92
C ALA A 539 -5.28 7.58 14.37
N TRP A 540 -5.33 8.57 13.48
CA TRP A 540 -6.56 9.10 12.88
C TRP A 540 -7.42 8.01 12.19
N PRO A 541 -6.89 7.23 11.22
CA PRO A 541 -7.71 6.28 10.48
C PRO A 541 -8.08 5.03 11.30
N LEU A 542 -7.36 4.76 12.40
CA LEU A 542 -7.56 3.62 13.27
C LEU A 542 -7.40 4.07 14.71
N SER A 543 -8.47 4.67 15.23
CA SER A 543 -8.49 5.39 16.49
C SER A 543 -8.13 4.50 17.68
N SER A 544 -7.73 5.13 18.80
CA SER A 544 -7.53 4.39 20.05
C SER A 544 -8.80 3.70 20.53
N TRP A 545 -10.00 4.23 20.21
CA TRP A 545 -11.26 3.57 20.52
C TRP A 545 -11.40 2.27 19.72
N ALA A 546 -11.20 2.31 18.39
CA ALA A 546 -11.29 1.13 17.54
C ALA A 546 -10.26 0.06 17.95
N ARG A 547 -9.00 0.45 18.14
CA ARG A 547 -7.93 -0.45 18.61
C ARG A 547 -8.28 -1.16 19.92
N ARG A 548 -8.86 -0.45 20.88
CA ARG A 548 -9.31 -1.03 22.16
C ARG A 548 -10.44 -2.04 22.00
N ARG A 549 -11.28 -1.94 20.95
CA ARG A 549 -12.35 -2.93 20.69
C ARG A 549 -11.74 -4.29 20.35
N PHE A 550 -10.78 -4.33 19.41
CA PHE A 550 -10.08 -5.56 19.03
C PHE A 550 -9.27 -6.14 20.18
N ALA A 551 -8.50 -5.31 20.89
CA ALA A 551 -7.71 -5.75 22.05
C ALA A 551 -8.59 -6.40 23.15
N ARG A 552 -9.76 -5.82 23.47
CA ARG A 552 -10.70 -6.40 24.45
C ARG A 552 -11.33 -7.71 24.00
N ALA A 553 -11.47 -7.90 22.68
CA ALA A 553 -11.98 -9.13 22.09
C ALA A 553 -10.88 -10.21 21.91
N GLY A 554 -9.62 -9.91 22.26
CA GLY A 554 -8.49 -10.82 22.05
C GLY A 554 -8.12 -10.99 20.57
N ILE A 555 -8.51 -10.05 19.70
CA ILE A 555 -8.26 -10.10 18.26
C ILE A 555 -6.98 -9.34 17.93
N THR A 556 -6.05 -10.02 17.25
CA THR A 556 -4.84 -9.37 16.69
C THR A 556 -5.23 -8.41 15.58
N LEU A 557 -4.72 -7.18 15.64
CA LEU A 557 -5.01 -6.14 14.65
C LEU A 557 -3.81 -5.94 13.73
N GLU A 558 -4.01 -6.12 12.42
CA GLU A 558 -3.04 -5.81 11.37
C GLU A 558 -3.45 -4.48 10.71
N ALA A 559 -2.80 -3.39 11.09
CA ALA A 559 -3.12 -2.07 10.56
C ALA A 559 -2.42 -1.84 9.21
N GLU A 560 -3.17 -1.46 8.17
CA GLU A 560 -2.59 -0.99 6.91
C GLU A 560 -2.98 0.45 6.60
N ALA A 561 -2.06 1.20 5.99
CA ALA A 561 -2.23 2.60 5.64
C ALA A 561 -1.68 2.91 4.26
N SER A 562 -2.42 3.71 3.48
CA SER A 562 -1.97 4.14 2.16
C SER A 562 -0.93 5.26 2.24
N PHE A 563 0.09 5.19 1.39
CA PHE A 563 1.04 6.25 1.07
C PHE A 563 0.90 6.54 -0.42
N GLN A 564 0.32 7.68 -0.76
CA GLN A 564 -0.09 7.99 -2.13
C GLN A 564 1.03 8.66 -2.94
N GLY A 565 1.03 8.45 -4.25
CA GLY A 565 1.99 9.03 -5.18
C GLY A 565 2.16 10.54 -5.00
N GLY A 566 3.38 11.02 -5.26
CA GLY A 566 3.79 12.37 -4.91
C GLY A 566 4.07 12.48 -3.41
N ASP A 567 3.16 13.12 -2.67
CA ASP A 567 3.41 13.53 -1.27
C ASP A 567 3.59 12.37 -0.30
N GLY A 568 2.88 11.26 -0.49
CA GLY A 568 3.06 10.08 0.35
C GLY A 568 4.40 9.39 0.12
N TYR A 569 5.05 9.62 -1.02
CA TYR A 569 6.39 9.08 -1.31
C TYR A 569 7.51 9.97 -0.76
N LEU A 570 7.22 11.23 -0.38
CA LEU A 570 8.22 12.13 0.23
C LEU A 570 8.82 11.57 1.52
N PHE A 571 8.03 10.84 2.33
CA PHE A 571 8.52 10.14 3.51
C PHE A 571 9.57 9.07 3.20
N PHE A 572 9.72 8.68 1.94
CA PHE A 572 10.67 7.67 1.49
C PHE A 572 11.57 8.19 0.36
N ALA A 573 11.74 9.51 0.28
CA ALA A 573 12.51 10.14 -0.78
C ALA A 573 14.03 10.05 -0.53
N THR A 574 14.47 9.98 0.73
CA THR A 574 15.86 9.74 1.13
C THR A 574 15.96 8.58 2.14
N PRO A 575 17.14 7.97 2.32
CA PRO A 575 17.33 6.93 3.33
C PRO A 575 17.05 7.40 4.76
N GLU A 576 17.38 8.66 5.08
CA GLU A 576 17.15 9.26 6.40
C GLU A 576 15.66 9.45 6.64
N LEU A 577 14.91 9.99 5.67
CA LEU A 577 13.46 10.17 5.79
C LEU A 577 12.73 8.84 5.89
N ALA A 578 13.17 7.81 5.14
CA ALA A 578 12.54 6.50 5.17
C ALA A 578 12.75 5.76 6.51
N LEU A 579 13.89 6.02 7.17
CA LEU A 579 14.20 5.48 8.50
C LEU A 579 13.46 6.22 9.61
N ALA A 580 13.30 7.53 9.43
CA ALA A 580 12.67 8.45 10.36
C ALA A 580 11.16 8.17 10.53
#